data_AF-A0A931YCV5-F1
#
_entry.id   AF-A0A931YCV5-F1
#
_cell.length_a   1.000
_cell.length_b   1.000
_cell.length_c   1.000
_cell.angle_alpha   90.00
_cell.angle_beta   90.00
_cell.angle_gamma   90.00
#
_symmetry.space_group_name_H-M   'P 1'
#
loop_
_entity.id
_entity.type
_entity.pdbx_description
1 polymer ?
#
loop_
_entity_poly.entity_id
_entity_poly.type
_entity_poly.pdbx_seq_one_letter_code
_entity_poly.pdbx_strand_id
1 'polypeptide(L)'
;MNKVKASWIISLPYAAVLKVKKGEKVTLGQVLFEGVTETEKVVAMQNQLKGLTSDFIKEINSKNNQKDFQQGDVIIESQGWFSHKITCPESGKFAGIDELLNLHLIVGSEKWRVTSPTEAVVGLITEDELKLEFMAQEYLGRGLNTTKGWVSNGFKKINTLSDINFDCKDRIILVEKMADTVRLKSEVVGVGAIIVLDENNETGDARINFKIPGLAVSREVYDELLKQVGRPDARALVNGNSGRLLLVV
;
A
#
# COMPACT_ATOMS: atom_id res chain seq x y z
N MET A 1 -5.10 -31.81 6.68
CA MET A 1 -5.78 -30.50 6.55
C MET A 1 -6.13 -30.26 5.10
N ASN A 2 -7.39 -29.94 4.83
CA ASN A 2 -7.86 -29.70 3.46
C ASN A 2 -7.45 -28.28 3.04
N LYS A 3 -6.80 -28.15 1.88
CA LYS A 3 -6.58 -26.84 1.25
C LYS A 3 -7.90 -26.36 0.63
N VAL A 4 -8.21 -25.08 0.80
CA VAL A 4 -9.37 -24.41 0.18
C VAL A 4 -8.92 -23.55 -0.99
N LYS A 5 -9.79 -23.39 -1.99
CA LYS A 5 -9.60 -22.38 -3.04
C LYS A 5 -9.99 -21.02 -2.49
N ALA A 6 -9.04 -20.09 -2.47
CA ALA A 6 -9.21 -18.74 -1.98
C ALA A 6 -8.93 -17.71 -3.08
N SER A 7 -9.31 -16.46 -2.81
CA SER A 7 -9.00 -15.36 -3.71
C SER A 7 -8.61 -14.08 -3.00
N TRP A 8 -7.70 -13.34 -3.61
CA TRP A 8 -7.31 -12.00 -3.20
C TRP A 8 -7.64 -11.00 -4.31
N ILE A 9 -8.45 -10.01 -3.97
CA ILE A 9 -8.83 -8.90 -4.84
C ILE A 9 -7.93 -7.72 -4.50
N ILE A 10 -7.37 -7.10 -5.54
CA ILE A 10 -6.44 -5.99 -5.48
C ILE A 10 -7.03 -4.86 -6.32
N SER A 11 -7.22 -3.69 -5.72
CA SER A 11 -7.65 -2.51 -6.46
C SER A 11 -6.51 -2.02 -7.36
N LEU A 12 -6.83 -1.70 -8.61
CA LEU A 12 -5.94 -1.15 -9.61
C LEU A 12 -6.06 0.37 -9.60
N PRO A 13 -4.98 1.10 -9.31
CA PRO A 13 -4.97 2.54 -9.51
C PRO A 13 -5.15 2.91 -10.99
N TYR A 14 -5.80 4.03 -11.27
CA TYR A 14 -6.08 4.50 -12.64
C TYR A 14 -4.84 4.58 -13.55
N ALA A 15 -3.67 4.87 -12.98
CA ALA A 15 -2.40 4.97 -13.70
C ALA A 15 -1.56 3.67 -13.72
N ALA A 16 -2.12 2.55 -13.26
CA ALA A 16 -1.40 1.28 -13.17
C ALA A 16 -1.27 0.59 -14.53
N VAL A 17 -0.05 0.14 -14.84
CA VAL A 17 0.25 -0.69 -16.01
C VAL A 17 0.28 -2.16 -15.58
N LEU A 18 -0.74 -2.91 -15.99
CA LEU A 18 -0.82 -4.36 -15.79
C LEU A 18 0.32 -5.09 -16.50
N LYS A 19 0.91 -6.08 -15.82
CA LYS A 19 2.00 -6.94 -16.33
C LYS A 19 1.60 -8.40 -16.49
N VAL A 20 0.36 -8.73 -16.17
CA VAL A 20 -0.19 -10.09 -16.20
C VAL A 20 -1.50 -10.13 -16.99
N LYS A 21 -1.89 -11.31 -17.45
CA LYS A 21 -3.15 -11.55 -18.19
C LYS A 21 -4.08 -12.51 -17.46
N LYS A 22 -5.38 -12.42 -17.74
CA LYS A 22 -6.37 -13.38 -17.22
C LYS A 22 -5.98 -14.82 -17.62
N GLY A 23 -6.04 -15.74 -16.67
CA GLY A 23 -5.65 -17.14 -16.82
C GLY A 23 -4.16 -17.42 -16.64
N GLU A 24 -3.32 -16.39 -16.53
CA GLU A 24 -1.88 -16.54 -16.31
C GLU A 24 -1.61 -17.12 -14.90
N LYS A 25 -0.64 -18.03 -14.82
CA LYS A 25 -0.08 -18.49 -13.55
C LYS A 25 1.03 -17.53 -13.14
N VAL A 26 0.93 -16.97 -11.95
CA VAL A 26 1.93 -16.06 -11.40
C VAL A 26 2.72 -16.75 -10.30
N THR A 27 4.01 -16.48 -10.25
CA THR A 27 4.87 -16.94 -9.15
C THR A 27 4.97 -15.90 -8.05
N LEU A 28 5.42 -16.33 -6.88
CA LEU A 28 5.86 -15.42 -5.83
C LEU A 28 6.79 -14.34 -6.39
N GLY A 29 6.53 -13.08 -6.04
CA GLY A 29 7.39 -11.94 -6.34
C GLY A 29 7.24 -11.42 -7.77
N GLN A 30 6.48 -12.12 -8.62
CA GLN A 30 6.17 -11.65 -9.97
C GLN A 30 5.41 -10.33 -9.89
N VAL A 31 5.84 -9.35 -10.67
CA VAL A 31 5.17 -8.04 -10.77
C VAL A 31 3.80 -8.24 -11.42
N LEU A 32 2.75 -7.79 -10.73
CA LEU A 32 1.37 -7.84 -11.19
C LEU A 32 1.03 -6.58 -11.98
N PHE A 33 1.38 -5.43 -11.42
CA PHE A 33 1.26 -4.12 -12.04
C PHE A 33 2.26 -3.15 -11.43
N GLU A 34 2.57 -2.10 -12.18
CA GLU A 34 3.46 -1.01 -11.77
C GLU A 34 2.84 0.33 -12.13
N GLY A 35 3.25 1.38 -11.45
CA GLY A 35 2.81 2.72 -11.74
C GLY A 35 3.87 3.73 -11.38
N VAL A 36 3.58 4.98 -11.74
CA VAL A 36 4.39 6.13 -11.37
C VAL A 36 3.48 7.10 -10.65
N THR A 37 3.86 7.47 -9.44
CA THR A 37 3.23 8.58 -8.73
C THR A 37 4.09 9.81 -8.95
N GLU A 38 3.53 10.81 -9.61
CA GLU A 38 4.19 12.10 -9.79
C GLU A 38 3.88 12.99 -8.58
N THR A 39 4.91 13.63 -8.04
CA THR A 39 4.77 14.65 -7.01
C THR A 39 4.61 15.99 -7.71
N GLU A 40 3.41 16.52 -7.66
CA GLU A 40 3.09 17.84 -8.19
C GLU A 40 3.25 18.89 -7.10
N LYS A 41 3.98 19.96 -7.44
CA LYS A 41 4.08 21.18 -6.65
C LYS A 41 3.31 22.29 -7.35
N VAL A 42 2.42 22.91 -6.59
CA VAL A 42 1.63 24.05 -7.03
C VAL A 42 2.26 25.32 -6.44
N VAL A 43 2.65 26.25 -7.29
CA VAL A 43 3.23 27.54 -6.89
C VAL A 43 2.28 28.66 -7.30
N ALA A 44 1.85 29.44 -6.31
CA ALA A 44 1.01 30.60 -6.50
C ALA A 44 1.77 31.71 -7.25
N MET A 45 1.35 32.05 -8.47
CA MET A 45 2.02 33.01 -9.37
C MET A 45 1.13 34.21 -9.73
N GLN A 46 0.09 34.49 -8.92
CA GLN A 46 -0.90 35.54 -9.22
C GLN A 46 -0.28 36.91 -9.38
N ASN A 47 0.77 37.23 -8.60
CA ASN A 47 1.43 38.53 -8.67
C ASN A 47 2.32 38.64 -9.91
N GLN A 48 2.94 37.55 -10.33
CA GLN A 48 3.87 37.47 -11.46
C GLN A 48 3.14 37.39 -12.79
N LEU A 49 1.98 36.73 -12.83
CA LEU A 49 1.16 36.52 -14.03
C LEU A 49 0.01 37.53 -14.15
N LYS A 50 -0.06 38.51 -13.24
CA LYS A 50 -1.12 39.52 -13.22
C LYS A 50 -1.14 40.31 -14.52
N GLY A 51 -2.30 40.33 -15.18
CA GLY A 51 -2.49 41.10 -16.43
C GLY A 51 -2.15 40.35 -17.70
N LEU A 52 -1.70 39.08 -17.62
CA LEU A 52 -1.60 38.22 -18.79
C LEU A 52 -2.99 37.76 -19.24
N THR A 53 -3.21 37.70 -20.55
CA THR A 53 -4.46 37.22 -21.13
C THR A 53 -4.56 35.70 -21.08
N SER A 54 -5.78 35.18 -21.04
CA SER A 54 -6.04 33.74 -21.07
C SER A 54 -5.44 33.05 -22.31
N ASP A 55 -5.46 33.73 -23.47
CA ASP A 55 -4.86 33.19 -24.70
C ASP A 55 -3.34 33.08 -24.61
N PHE A 56 -2.68 34.05 -23.96
CA PHE A 56 -1.24 33.99 -23.72
C PHE A 56 -0.87 32.86 -22.75
N ILE A 57 -1.68 32.64 -21.70
CA ILE A 57 -1.49 31.50 -20.79
C ILE A 57 -1.67 30.17 -21.53
N LYS A 58 -2.66 30.05 -22.43
CA LYS A 58 -2.81 28.86 -23.28
C LYS A 58 -1.60 28.64 -24.20
N GLU A 59 -1.05 29.71 -24.76
CA GLU A 59 0.17 29.64 -25.58
C GLU A 59 1.36 29.12 -24.75
N ILE A 60 1.55 29.65 -23.54
CA ILE A 60 2.60 29.19 -22.62
C ILE A 60 2.41 27.71 -22.29
N ASN A 61 1.19 27.31 -21.92
CA ASN A 61 0.87 25.92 -21.61
C ASN A 61 1.19 24.99 -22.77
N SER A 62 0.81 25.37 -23.99
CA SER A 62 1.11 24.60 -25.20
C SER A 62 2.61 24.53 -25.49
N LYS A 63 3.32 25.66 -25.41
CA LYS A 63 4.75 25.78 -25.73
C LYS A 63 5.64 25.04 -24.74
N ASN A 64 5.26 25.00 -23.48
CA ASN A 64 6.07 24.47 -22.38
C ASN A 64 5.59 23.11 -21.86
N ASN A 65 4.51 22.57 -22.44
CA ASN A 65 3.94 21.30 -22.02
C ASN A 65 5.02 20.21 -21.87
N GLN A 66 5.10 19.61 -20.67
CA GLN A 66 6.00 18.51 -20.36
C GLN A 66 7.51 18.82 -20.49
N LYS A 67 7.92 20.10 -20.59
CA LYS A 67 9.35 20.48 -20.61
C LYS A 67 9.92 20.52 -19.20
N ASP A 68 11.16 20.07 -19.07
CA ASP A 68 11.94 20.20 -17.84
C ASP A 68 12.53 21.61 -17.72
N PHE A 69 12.39 22.20 -16.53
CA PHE A 69 13.00 23.47 -16.16
C PHE A 69 13.88 23.28 -14.92
N GLN A 70 15.00 23.99 -14.87
CA GLN A 70 15.78 24.20 -13.66
C GLN A 70 15.28 25.44 -12.91
N GLN A 71 15.54 25.49 -11.60
CA GLN A 71 15.31 26.70 -10.83
C GLN A 71 16.04 27.89 -11.45
N GLY A 72 15.29 28.97 -11.71
CA GLY A 72 15.80 30.18 -12.35
C GLY A 72 15.65 30.21 -13.87
N ASP A 73 15.32 29.08 -14.52
CA ASP A 73 15.08 29.04 -15.97
C ASP A 73 13.87 29.88 -16.36
N VAL A 74 13.90 30.46 -17.56
CA VAL A 74 12.82 31.34 -18.02
C VAL A 74 11.67 30.51 -18.58
N ILE A 75 10.50 30.60 -17.94
CA ILE A 75 9.27 29.95 -18.42
C ILE A 75 8.54 30.88 -19.40
N ILE A 76 8.51 32.18 -19.08
CA ILE A 76 7.79 33.20 -19.84
C ILE A 76 8.75 34.35 -20.11
N GLU A 77 8.86 34.70 -21.38
CA GLU A 77 9.54 35.90 -21.85
C GLU A 77 8.64 36.58 -22.86
N SER A 78 8.03 37.70 -22.48
CA SER A 78 7.28 38.55 -23.42
C SER A 78 8.21 39.62 -24.01
N GLN A 79 8.14 39.82 -25.33
CA GLN A 79 8.85 40.92 -26.01
C GLN A 79 7.88 42.11 -26.22
N GLY A 80 8.28 43.31 -25.77
CA GLY A 80 7.49 44.55 -25.86
C GLY A 80 7.89 45.59 -24.79
N TRP A 81 7.19 46.73 -24.73
CA TRP A 81 7.46 47.82 -23.77
C TRP A 81 7.28 47.44 -22.29
N PHE A 82 6.66 46.30 -22.00
CA PHE A 82 6.56 45.70 -20.67
C PHE A 82 7.07 44.25 -20.72
N SER A 83 8.40 44.09 -20.76
CA SER A 83 9.03 42.77 -20.74
C SER A 83 8.74 42.07 -19.41
N HIS A 84 7.91 41.03 -19.44
CA HIS A 84 7.69 40.15 -18.29
C HIS A 84 8.61 38.95 -18.46
N LYS A 85 9.59 38.83 -17.54
CA LYS A 85 10.45 37.68 -17.43
C LYS A 85 10.06 36.92 -16.17
N ILE A 86 9.49 35.74 -16.35
CA ILE A 86 9.07 34.90 -15.24
C ILE A 86 9.93 33.64 -15.26
N THR A 87 10.61 33.43 -14.14
CA THR A 87 11.53 32.32 -13.96
C THR A 87 10.88 31.20 -13.16
N CYS A 88 11.37 29.98 -13.37
CA CYS A 88 10.91 28.81 -12.68
C CYS A 88 11.35 28.89 -11.22
N PRO A 89 10.42 28.85 -10.25
CA PRO A 89 10.76 28.96 -8.83
C PRO A 89 11.52 27.74 -8.31
N GLU A 90 11.44 26.61 -9.03
CA GLU A 90 11.98 25.31 -8.63
C GLU A 90 12.26 24.42 -9.84
N SER A 91 13.21 23.50 -9.73
CA SER A 91 13.46 22.54 -10.79
C SER A 91 12.32 21.51 -10.87
N GLY A 92 11.82 21.26 -12.07
CA GLY A 92 10.74 20.31 -12.29
C GLY A 92 10.22 20.35 -13.72
N LYS A 93 9.32 19.42 -14.03
CA LYS A 93 8.67 19.31 -15.32
C LYS A 93 7.40 20.13 -15.34
N PHE A 94 7.25 21.02 -16.32
CA PHE A 94 6.09 21.90 -16.45
C PHE A 94 4.82 21.11 -16.75
N ALA A 95 3.84 21.20 -15.84
CA ALA A 95 2.55 20.54 -15.95
C ALA A 95 1.42 21.50 -16.36
N GLY A 96 1.61 22.82 -16.20
CA GLY A 96 0.67 23.82 -16.67
C GLY A 96 0.60 25.05 -15.78
N ILE A 97 -0.15 26.05 -16.24
CA ILE A 97 -0.66 27.15 -15.45
C ILE A 97 -2.19 27.05 -15.45
N ASP A 98 -2.80 27.05 -14.27
CA ASP A 98 -4.26 26.96 -14.11
C ASP A 98 -4.97 28.32 -14.26
N GLU A 99 -6.30 28.29 -14.19
CA GLU A 99 -7.15 29.49 -14.29
C GLU A 99 -6.96 30.47 -13.11
N LEU A 100 -6.43 29.97 -11.98
CA LEU A 100 -6.12 30.75 -10.78
C LEU A 100 -4.67 31.29 -10.80
N LEU A 101 -3.99 31.17 -11.93
CA LEU A 101 -2.61 31.59 -12.15
C LEU A 101 -1.63 30.89 -11.21
N ASN A 102 -1.86 29.62 -10.91
CA ASN A 102 -0.90 28.75 -10.25
C ASN A 102 -0.06 28.02 -11.29
N LEU A 103 1.25 27.96 -11.07
CA LEU A 103 2.16 27.13 -11.85
C LEU A 103 2.22 25.73 -11.23
N HIS A 104 2.00 24.72 -12.07
CA HIS A 104 2.08 23.31 -11.74
C HIS A 104 3.40 22.73 -12.25
N LEU A 105 4.18 22.17 -11.32
CA LEU A 105 5.47 21.51 -11.61
C LEU A 105 5.47 20.09 -11.07
N ILE A 106 5.83 19.11 -11.89
CA ILE A 106 6.16 17.76 -11.41
C ILE A 106 7.62 17.78 -10.94
N VAL A 107 7.82 17.72 -9.62
CA VAL A 107 9.15 17.86 -8.97
C VAL A 107 9.74 16.52 -8.54
N GLY A 108 8.97 15.43 -8.68
CA GLY A 108 9.42 14.09 -8.36
C GLY A 108 8.55 13.05 -9.03
N SER A 109 9.12 11.86 -9.26
CA SER A 109 8.38 10.69 -9.69
C SER A 109 8.85 9.49 -8.89
N GLU A 110 7.91 8.78 -8.28
CA GLU A 110 8.18 7.54 -7.56
C GLU A 110 7.57 6.38 -8.34
N LYS A 111 8.45 5.47 -8.79
CA LYS A 111 8.02 4.21 -9.38
C LYS A 111 7.63 3.26 -8.25
N TRP A 112 6.43 2.71 -8.34
CA TRP A 112 5.98 1.67 -7.42
C TRP A 112 5.52 0.45 -8.21
N ARG A 113 5.56 -0.71 -7.55
CA ARG A 113 5.12 -1.98 -8.12
C ARG A 113 4.43 -2.82 -7.08
N VAL A 114 3.43 -3.58 -7.51
CA VAL A 114 2.77 -4.58 -6.67
C VAL A 114 3.14 -5.95 -7.20
N THR A 115 3.64 -6.81 -6.31
CA THR A 115 4.08 -8.18 -6.64
C THR A 115 3.15 -9.22 -6.05
N SER A 116 3.09 -10.40 -6.68
CA SER A 116 2.31 -11.51 -6.14
C SER A 116 2.92 -12.01 -4.82
N PRO A 117 2.15 -12.09 -3.72
CA PRO A 117 2.64 -12.59 -2.44
C PRO A 117 2.74 -14.13 -2.43
N THR A 118 2.15 -14.81 -3.40
CA THR A 118 2.10 -16.26 -3.48
C THR A 118 1.97 -16.74 -4.92
N GLU A 119 2.11 -18.04 -5.13
CA GLU A 119 1.72 -18.66 -6.40
C GLU A 119 0.20 -18.64 -6.56
N ALA A 120 -0.27 -18.17 -7.72
CA ALA A 120 -1.69 -18.00 -7.97
C ALA A 120 -2.01 -18.09 -9.46
N VAL A 121 -3.30 -18.16 -9.79
CA VAL A 121 -3.82 -17.93 -11.14
C VAL A 121 -4.57 -16.60 -11.17
N VAL A 122 -4.34 -15.81 -12.21
CA VAL A 122 -5.11 -14.58 -12.44
C VAL A 122 -6.53 -14.95 -12.85
N GLY A 123 -7.48 -14.83 -11.94
CA GLY A 123 -8.88 -15.24 -12.16
C GLY A 123 -9.70 -14.18 -12.90
N LEU A 124 -9.51 -12.91 -12.57
CA LEU A 124 -10.25 -11.79 -13.14
C LEU A 124 -9.36 -10.55 -13.25
N ILE A 125 -9.54 -9.79 -14.33
CA ILE A 125 -9.02 -8.44 -14.51
C ILE A 125 -10.21 -7.59 -14.97
N THR A 126 -10.47 -6.48 -14.28
CA THR A 126 -11.39 -5.41 -14.69
C THR A 126 -10.61 -4.09 -14.78
N GLU A 127 -11.29 -2.98 -15.05
CA GLU A 127 -10.67 -1.65 -15.06
C GLU A 127 -10.11 -1.28 -13.68
N ASP A 128 -10.82 -1.65 -12.61
CA ASP A 128 -10.51 -1.23 -11.24
C ASP A 128 -9.92 -2.34 -10.36
N GLU A 129 -9.92 -3.60 -10.81
CA GLU A 129 -9.56 -4.73 -9.94
C GLU A 129 -8.80 -5.85 -10.65
N LEU A 130 -7.89 -6.47 -9.89
CA LEU A 130 -7.20 -7.71 -10.21
C LEU A 130 -7.53 -8.76 -9.15
N LYS A 131 -8.00 -9.94 -9.57
CA LYS A 131 -8.28 -11.08 -8.67
C LYS A 131 -7.28 -12.20 -8.90
N LEU A 132 -6.54 -12.56 -7.86
CA LEU A 132 -5.71 -13.75 -7.81
C LEU A 132 -6.43 -14.89 -7.09
N GLU A 133 -6.36 -16.11 -7.64
CA GLU A 133 -6.92 -17.32 -7.07
C GLU A 133 -5.80 -18.30 -6.69
N PHE A 134 -5.82 -18.81 -5.46
CA PHE A 134 -4.75 -19.66 -4.92
C PHE A 134 -5.31 -20.70 -3.95
N MET A 135 -4.50 -21.70 -3.61
CA MET A 135 -4.85 -22.72 -2.62
C MET A 135 -4.21 -22.37 -1.27
N ALA A 136 -4.97 -22.43 -0.19
CA ALA A 136 -4.49 -22.13 1.15
C ALA A 136 -5.06 -23.12 2.18
N GLN A 137 -4.34 -23.31 3.29
CA GLN A 137 -4.94 -23.88 4.50
C GLN A 137 -5.71 -22.77 5.21
N GLU A 138 -6.97 -23.03 5.54
CA GLU A 138 -7.84 -22.06 6.19
C GLU A 138 -7.93 -22.31 7.69
N TYR A 139 -7.74 -21.24 8.44
CA TYR A 139 -7.97 -21.19 9.87
C TYR A 139 -9.02 -20.13 10.16
N LEU A 140 -10.02 -20.51 10.94
CA LEU A 140 -11.11 -19.64 11.37
C LEU A 140 -10.86 -19.15 12.79
N GLY A 141 -11.30 -17.93 13.04
CA GLY A 141 -11.28 -17.31 14.35
C GLY A 141 -12.27 -16.15 14.38
N ARG A 142 -12.21 -15.37 15.46
CA ARG A 142 -12.95 -14.12 15.60
C ARG A 142 -12.05 -12.95 15.23
N GLY A 143 -12.60 -12.02 14.47
CA GLY A 143 -11.94 -10.79 14.08
C GLY A 143 -11.72 -9.83 15.24
N LEU A 144 -10.50 -9.31 15.42
CA LEU A 144 -10.22 -8.28 16.42
C LEU A 144 -10.38 -6.86 15.87
N ASN A 145 -10.25 -6.67 14.56
CA ASN A 145 -10.35 -5.37 13.88
C ASN A 145 -10.77 -5.54 12.42
N THR A 146 -10.76 -4.46 11.64
CA THR A 146 -11.20 -4.46 10.23
C THR A 146 -10.06 -4.57 9.23
N THR A 147 -8.82 -4.68 9.69
CA THR A 147 -7.65 -4.63 8.83
C THR A 147 -7.37 -5.98 8.17
N LYS A 148 -6.76 -5.93 6.99
CA LYS A 148 -6.41 -7.11 6.19
C LYS A 148 -5.02 -6.90 5.60
N GLY A 149 -4.21 -7.96 5.60
CA GLY A 149 -2.84 -7.85 5.10
C GLY A 149 -2.21 -9.21 4.80
N TRP A 150 -1.28 -9.18 3.85
CA TRP A 150 -0.37 -10.28 3.61
C TRP A 150 0.81 -10.19 4.58
N VAL A 151 1.19 -11.33 5.13
CA VAL A 151 2.34 -11.47 6.03
C VAL A 151 3.27 -12.53 5.46
N SER A 152 4.58 -12.24 5.42
CA SER A 152 5.51 -12.97 4.54
C SER A 152 6.73 -13.60 5.23
N ASN A 153 6.88 -13.43 6.55
CA ASN A 153 8.03 -13.92 7.33
C ASN A 153 7.64 -14.96 8.41
N GLY A 154 6.60 -15.75 8.17
CA GLY A 154 6.19 -16.84 9.05
C GLY A 154 5.68 -16.40 10.42
N PHE A 155 5.75 -17.36 11.36
CA PHE A 155 5.18 -17.24 12.71
C PHE A 155 6.27 -17.12 13.78
N LYS A 156 5.97 -16.39 14.84
CA LYS A 156 6.79 -16.33 16.06
C LYS A 156 5.90 -16.41 17.31
N LYS A 157 6.20 -17.33 18.22
CA LYS A 157 5.57 -17.36 19.55
C LYS A 157 6.16 -16.24 20.39
N ILE A 158 5.29 -15.49 21.08
CA ILE A 158 5.65 -14.43 22.01
C ILE A 158 5.20 -14.86 23.40
N ASN A 159 6.16 -15.01 24.32
CA ASN A 159 5.87 -15.34 25.71
C ASN A 159 5.89 -14.07 26.58
N THR A 160 6.74 -13.11 26.22
CA THR A 160 6.97 -11.87 26.98
C THR A 160 6.99 -10.65 26.07
N LEU A 161 6.75 -9.46 26.64
CA LEU A 161 6.83 -8.20 25.90
C LEU A 161 8.23 -7.98 25.28
N SER A 162 9.30 -8.46 25.91
CA SER A 162 10.68 -8.37 25.39
C SER A 162 10.89 -9.15 24.09
N ASP A 163 10.12 -10.21 23.85
CA ASP A 163 10.24 -11.03 22.63
C ASP A 163 9.77 -10.28 21.37
N ILE A 164 8.98 -9.22 21.55
CA ILE A 164 8.55 -8.31 20.49
C ILE A 164 9.69 -7.34 20.21
N ASN A 165 10.54 -7.68 19.26
CA ASN A 165 11.71 -6.92 18.84
C ASN A 165 11.75 -6.81 17.31
N PHE A 166 12.80 -6.21 16.74
CA PHE A 166 12.93 -6.01 15.29
C PHE A 166 12.78 -7.31 14.46
N ASP A 167 13.08 -8.48 15.03
CA ASP A 167 12.89 -9.78 14.35
C ASP A 167 11.41 -10.11 14.09
N CYS A 168 10.47 -9.47 14.79
CA CYS A 168 9.04 -9.66 14.59
C CYS A 168 8.48 -8.87 13.40
N LYS A 169 9.29 -8.01 12.77
CA LYS A 169 8.85 -7.21 11.63
C LYS A 169 8.33 -8.11 10.50
N ASP A 170 7.15 -7.77 9.99
CA ASP A 170 6.44 -8.49 8.91
C ASP A 170 6.15 -9.97 9.23
N ARG A 171 6.17 -10.37 10.52
CA ARG A 171 5.79 -11.71 11.00
C ARG A 171 4.38 -11.74 11.59
N ILE A 172 3.83 -12.94 11.68
CA ILE A 172 2.66 -13.22 12.49
C ILE A 172 3.14 -13.57 13.90
N ILE A 173 2.68 -12.84 14.90
CA ILE A 173 2.95 -13.21 16.30
C ILE A 173 1.79 -14.00 16.88
N LEU A 174 2.13 -15.04 17.63
CA LEU A 174 1.20 -15.85 18.40
C LEU A 174 1.35 -15.47 19.88
N VAL A 175 0.27 -14.98 20.49
CA VAL A 175 0.22 -14.55 21.89
C VAL A 175 -0.89 -15.29 22.62
N GLU A 176 -0.64 -15.67 23.87
CA GLU A 176 -1.67 -16.35 24.68
C GLU A 176 -2.71 -15.36 25.23
N LYS A 177 -2.33 -14.10 25.43
CA LYS A 177 -3.23 -13.04 25.91
C LYS A 177 -2.91 -11.70 25.27
N MET A 178 -3.95 -10.97 24.86
CA MET A 178 -3.81 -9.64 24.29
C MET A 178 -3.77 -8.58 25.39
N ALA A 179 -2.67 -7.83 25.45
CA ALA A 179 -2.50 -6.67 26.33
C ALA A 179 -2.21 -5.42 25.48
N ASP A 180 -2.57 -4.23 25.99
CA ASP A 180 -2.34 -2.97 25.27
C ASP A 180 -0.86 -2.71 24.96
N THR A 181 0.04 -3.10 25.86
CA THR A 181 1.49 -2.97 25.65
C THR A 181 1.98 -3.85 24.50
N VAL A 182 1.44 -5.07 24.36
CA VAL A 182 1.72 -5.97 23.24
C VAL A 182 1.24 -5.33 21.93
N ARG A 183 0.03 -4.78 21.92
CA ARG A 183 -0.56 -4.08 20.77
C ARG A 183 0.33 -2.93 20.29
N LEU A 184 0.62 -1.98 21.18
CA LEU A 184 1.42 -0.78 20.87
C LEU A 184 2.82 -1.14 20.41
N LYS A 185 3.48 -2.08 21.10
CA LYS A 185 4.84 -2.49 20.73
C LYS A 185 4.86 -3.20 19.37
N SER A 186 3.84 -3.99 19.07
CA SER A 186 3.70 -4.65 17.76
C SER A 186 3.56 -3.65 16.62
N GLU A 187 2.80 -2.57 16.82
CA GLU A 187 2.70 -1.47 15.84
C GLU A 187 4.03 -0.76 15.62
N VAL A 188 4.74 -0.42 16.69
CA VAL A 188 6.04 0.27 16.61
C VAL A 188 7.09 -0.59 15.90
N VAL A 189 7.10 -1.89 16.16
CA VAL A 189 8.04 -2.84 15.55
C VAL A 189 7.70 -3.14 14.08
N GLY A 190 6.45 -2.94 13.67
CA GLY A 190 5.98 -3.31 12.33
C GLY A 190 5.65 -4.80 12.20
N VAL A 191 5.02 -5.39 13.23
CA VAL A 191 4.48 -6.75 13.17
C VAL A 191 3.40 -6.85 12.07
N GLY A 192 3.39 -7.95 11.33
CA GLY A 192 2.47 -8.14 10.20
C GLY A 192 1.06 -8.58 10.58
N ALA A 193 0.91 -9.41 11.62
CA ALA A 193 -0.40 -9.79 12.21
C ALA A 193 -0.25 -10.28 13.65
N ILE A 194 -1.34 -10.22 14.42
CA ILE A 194 -1.43 -10.74 15.80
C ILE A 194 -2.51 -11.81 15.85
N ILE A 195 -2.15 -13.01 16.32
CA ILE A 195 -3.10 -14.08 16.63
C ILE A 195 -3.07 -14.31 18.13
N VAL A 196 -4.22 -14.12 18.78
CA VAL A 196 -4.41 -14.34 20.20
C VAL A 196 -5.19 -15.62 20.44
N LEU A 197 -4.78 -16.40 21.43
CA LEU A 197 -5.59 -17.47 21.97
C LEU A 197 -6.78 -16.89 22.75
N ASP A 198 -7.98 -17.37 22.47
CA ASP A 198 -9.21 -16.90 23.14
C ASP A 198 -10.05 -18.09 23.63
N GLU A 199 -9.64 -18.72 24.72
CA GLU A 199 -10.33 -19.90 25.28
C GLU A 199 -11.69 -19.57 25.90
N ASN A 200 -11.81 -18.38 26.49
CA ASN A 200 -12.97 -18.00 27.30
C ASN A 200 -13.81 -16.88 26.68
N ASN A 201 -13.55 -16.52 25.41
CA ASN A 201 -14.11 -15.33 24.77
C ASN A 201 -13.83 -14.05 25.59
N GLU A 202 -12.67 -14.02 26.27
CA GLU A 202 -12.24 -12.95 27.19
C GLU A 202 -12.04 -11.62 26.46
N THR A 203 -11.69 -11.69 25.17
CA THR A 203 -11.55 -10.49 24.34
C THR A 203 -12.88 -9.83 23.96
N GLY A 204 -14.03 -10.48 24.22
CA GLY A 204 -15.38 -9.96 23.94
C GLY A 204 -15.63 -9.59 22.46
N ASP A 205 -16.79 -8.99 22.16
CA ASP A 205 -17.12 -8.48 20.82
C ASP A 205 -16.51 -7.09 20.51
N ALA A 206 -15.75 -6.54 21.45
CA ALA A 206 -15.15 -5.23 21.28
C ALA A 206 -14.08 -5.26 20.18
N ARG A 207 -14.34 -4.59 19.06
CA ARG A 207 -13.32 -4.31 18.06
C ARG A 207 -12.23 -3.45 18.69
N ILE A 208 -11.01 -3.97 18.71
CA ILE A 208 -9.86 -3.27 19.25
C ILE A 208 -9.32 -2.36 18.14
N ASN A 209 -9.11 -1.09 18.45
CA ASN A 209 -8.58 -0.14 17.48
C ASN A 209 -7.06 -0.28 17.36
N PHE A 210 -6.58 -0.96 16.31
CA PHE A 210 -5.17 -1.05 15.93
C PHE A 210 -5.00 -1.37 14.45
N LYS A 211 -3.86 -0.99 13.89
CA LYS A 211 -3.61 -0.96 12.44
C LYS A 211 -3.17 -2.30 11.84
N ILE A 212 -2.80 -3.26 12.67
CA ILE A 212 -2.29 -4.57 12.25
C ILE A 212 -3.42 -5.60 12.26
N PRO A 213 -3.58 -6.48 11.26
CA PRO A 213 -4.59 -7.55 11.28
C PRO A 213 -4.54 -8.41 12.54
N GLY A 214 -5.70 -8.62 13.16
CA GLY A 214 -5.82 -9.37 14.41
C GLY A 214 -6.90 -10.44 14.41
N LEU A 215 -6.58 -11.61 14.95
CA LEU A 215 -7.53 -12.71 15.14
C LEU A 215 -7.45 -13.29 16.55
N ALA A 216 -8.61 -13.58 17.13
CA ALA A 216 -8.76 -14.46 18.28
C ALA A 216 -9.11 -15.87 17.78
N VAL A 217 -8.43 -16.90 18.28
CA VAL A 217 -8.61 -18.29 17.81
C VAL A 217 -8.76 -19.25 18.99
N SER A 218 -9.36 -20.42 18.73
CA SER A 218 -9.46 -21.48 19.74
C SER A 218 -8.10 -22.11 20.04
N ARG A 219 -8.01 -22.89 21.12
CA ARG A 219 -6.81 -23.63 21.49
C ARG A 219 -6.35 -24.56 20.38
N GLU A 220 -7.27 -25.28 19.75
CA GLU A 220 -6.94 -26.23 18.68
C GLU A 220 -6.26 -25.52 17.49
N VAL A 221 -6.84 -24.41 17.04
CA VAL A 221 -6.27 -23.61 15.95
C VAL A 221 -4.93 -23.00 16.36
N TYR A 222 -4.83 -22.48 17.58
CA TYR A 222 -3.60 -21.89 18.10
C TYR A 222 -2.45 -22.91 18.12
N ASP A 223 -2.71 -24.12 18.62
CA ASP A 223 -1.74 -25.21 18.69
C ASP A 223 -1.32 -25.71 17.30
N GLU A 224 -2.21 -25.65 16.31
CA GLU A 224 -1.86 -25.94 14.92
C GLU A 224 -0.98 -24.85 14.30
N LEU A 225 -1.25 -23.58 14.59
CA LEU A 225 -0.41 -22.46 14.14
C LEU A 225 0.96 -22.46 14.82
N LEU A 226 1.07 -22.93 16.07
CA LEU A 226 2.35 -23.12 16.74
C LEU A 226 3.27 -24.10 15.99
N LYS A 227 2.72 -25.09 15.28
CA LYS A 227 3.50 -26.02 14.44
C LYS A 227 4.13 -25.34 13.21
N GLN A 228 3.71 -24.12 12.88
CA GLN A 228 4.26 -23.31 11.79
C GLN A 228 5.37 -22.36 12.28
N VAL A 229 5.60 -22.25 13.59
CA VAL A 229 6.69 -21.44 14.12
C VAL A 229 8.03 -21.99 13.63
N GLY A 230 8.92 -21.08 13.21
CA GLY A 230 10.21 -21.44 12.63
C GLY A 230 10.19 -21.77 11.13
N ARG A 231 9.04 -21.64 10.46
CA ARG A 231 8.93 -21.72 8.99
C ARG A 231 8.95 -20.33 8.37
N PRO A 232 10.10 -19.85 7.86
CA PRO A 232 10.23 -18.48 7.33
C PRO A 232 9.53 -18.29 5.98
N ASP A 233 9.26 -19.38 5.27
CA ASP A 233 8.57 -19.46 3.98
C ASP A 233 7.04 -19.37 4.11
N ALA A 234 6.51 -19.62 5.30
CA ALA A 234 5.08 -19.53 5.56
C ALA A 234 4.57 -18.09 5.35
N ARG A 235 3.56 -17.96 4.50
CA ARG A 235 2.88 -16.68 4.25
C ARG A 235 1.41 -16.81 4.55
N ALA A 236 0.81 -15.76 5.08
CA ALA A 236 -0.63 -15.77 5.29
C ALA A 236 -1.29 -14.48 4.86
N LEU A 237 -2.50 -14.62 4.34
CA LEU A 237 -3.45 -13.52 4.25
C LEU A 237 -4.31 -13.54 5.51
N VAL A 238 -4.13 -12.54 6.35
CA VAL A 238 -4.92 -12.37 7.58
C VAL A 238 -5.99 -11.31 7.32
N ASN A 239 -7.24 -11.66 7.60
CA ASN A 239 -8.37 -10.75 7.49
C ASN A 239 -9.06 -10.66 8.85
N GLY A 240 -8.75 -9.59 9.58
CA GLY A 240 -9.38 -9.28 10.85
C GLY A 240 -10.90 -9.15 10.69
N ASN A 241 -11.40 -8.49 9.65
CA ASN A 241 -12.84 -8.25 9.51
C ASN A 241 -13.66 -9.54 9.37
N SER A 242 -13.12 -10.53 8.64
CA SER A 242 -13.83 -11.80 8.40
C SER A 242 -13.46 -12.92 9.37
N GLY A 243 -12.51 -12.70 10.29
CA GLY A 243 -12.06 -13.76 11.20
C GLY A 243 -11.30 -14.89 10.49
N ARG A 244 -10.58 -14.62 9.39
CA ARG A 244 -9.97 -15.66 8.54
C ARG A 244 -8.46 -15.48 8.41
N LEU A 245 -7.73 -16.58 8.53
CA LEU A 245 -6.32 -16.70 8.17
C LEU A 245 -6.18 -17.75 7.07
N LEU A 246 -5.59 -17.34 5.94
CA LEU A 246 -5.31 -18.21 4.80
C LEU A 246 -3.80 -18.41 4.71
N LEU A 247 -3.33 -19.56 5.18
CA LEU A 247 -1.93 -19.93 5.19
C LEU A 247 -1.53 -20.57 3.86
N VAL A 248 -0.49 -20.04 3.24
CA VAL A 248 0.15 -20.59 2.06
C VAL A 248 1.57 -21.00 2.43
N VAL A 249 1.85 -22.29 2.21
CA VAL A 249 3.14 -22.96 2.41
C VAL A 249 3.41 -23.79 1.16
#